data_AF-A0AAU7XKH1-F1
#
_entry.id   AF-A0AAU7XKH1-F1
#
_cell.length_a   1.000
_cell.length_b   1.000
_cell.length_c   1.000
_cell.angle_alpha   90.00
_cell.angle_beta   90.00
_cell.angle_gamma   90.00
#
_symmetry.space_group_name_H-M   'P 1'
#
loop_
_entity.id
_entity.type
_entity.pdbx_description
1 polymer ?
#
loop_
_entity_poly.entity_id
_entity_poly.type
_entity_poly.pdbx_seq_one_letter_code
_entity_poly.pdbx_strand_id
1 'polypeptide(L)' 'MSHLSTRMPTGNDTTQRAESKPAFSNSLFEQFLLPANLQLAWKQVRANKGAAGVDGMTIEAFPAWVKSDEWDTVKD' A
#
# COMPACT_ATOMS: atom_id res chain seq x y z
N MET A 1 27.11 -31.74 -2.13
CA MET A 1 27.44 -31.36 -3.52
C MET A 1 26.14 -31.43 -4.31
N SER A 2 25.45 -30.30 -4.47
CA SER A 2 25.54 -29.36 -5.61
C SER A 2 24.45 -29.64 -6.66
N HIS A 3 23.18 -29.39 -6.32
CA HIS A 3 22.08 -29.35 -7.29
C HIS A 3 21.07 -28.24 -6.93
N LEU A 4 21.54 -27.00 -6.85
CA LEU A 4 20.65 -25.82 -6.84
C LEU A 4 21.14 -24.72 -7.78
N SER A 5 22.04 -25.03 -8.72
CA SER A 5 22.45 -24.08 -9.75
C SER A 5 21.45 -24.11 -10.91
N THR A 6 20.21 -23.67 -10.64
CA THR A 6 19.35 -23.15 -11.70
C THR A 6 19.70 -21.67 -11.84
N ARG A 7 20.57 -21.37 -12.80
CA ARG A 7 20.96 -19.99 -13.14
C ARG A 7 19.70 -19.26 -13.62
N MET A 8 19.23 -18.31 -12.82
CA MET A 8 18.32 -17.28 -13.30
C MET A 8 19.02 -16.49 -14.41
N PRO A 9 18.30 -16.04 -15.45
CA PRO A 9 18.89 -15.29 -16.54
C PRO A 9 19.54 -14.03 -15.99
N THR A 10 20.71 -13.68 -16.53
CA THR A 10 21.47 -12.48 -16.20
C THR A 10 20.72 -11.25 -16.72
N GLY A 11 19.67 -10.84 -16.02
CA GLY A 11 19.10 -9.51 -16.16
C GLY A 11 20.13 -8.52 -15.63
N ASN A 12 20.63 -7.64 -16.48
CA ASN A 12 21.67 -6.66 -16.16
C ASN A 12 21.18 -5.51 -15.24
N ASP A 13 20.15 -5.74 -14.43
CA ASP A 13 19.50 -4.72 -13.61
C ASP A 13 19.24 -5.18 -12.16
N THR A 14 20.04 -6.12 -11.65
CA THR A 14 20.00 -6.49 -10.23
C THR A 14 21.02 -5.68 -9.44
N THR A 15 20.78 -4.38 -9.27
CA THR A 15 21.34 -3.67 -8.12
C THR A 15 20.55 -4.11 -6.89
N GLN A 16 20.91 -5.26 -6.31
CA GLN A 16 20.36 -5.66 -5.02
C GLN A 16 20.86 -4.65 -3.98
N ARG A 17 19.95 -4.12 -3.14
CA ARG A 17 20.31 -3.18 -2.06
C ARG A 17 21.35 -3.84 -1.14
N ALA A 18 22.58 -3.33 -1.18
CA ALA A 18 23.68 -3.80 -0.32
C ALA A 18 23.57 -3.29 1.13
N GLU A 19 22.77 -2.23 1.35
CA GLU A 19 22.59 -1.64 2.68
C GLU A 19 21.57 -2.43 3.50
N SER A 20 21.99 -2.85 4.71
CA SER A 20 21.14 -3.46 5.73
C SER A 20 20.14 -2.49 6.37
N LYS A 21 20.18 -1.20 5.99
CA LYS A 21 19.21 -0.20 6.46
C LYS A 21 17.82 -0.60 5.97
N PRO A 22 16.78 -0.44 6.81
CA PRO A 22 15.43 -0.70 6.37
C PRO A 22 15.14 0.09 5.09
N ALA A 23 14.38 -0.51 4.17
CA ALA A 23 14.01 0.11 2.90
C ALA A 23 13.26 1.45 3.11
N PHE A 24 12.73 1.64 4.31
CA PHE A 24 12.01 2.81 4.78
C PHE A 24 12.64 3.37 6.06
N SER A 25 12.42 4.65 6.37
CA SER A 25 12.80 5.19 7.67
C SER A 25 12.07 4.45 8.79
N ASN A 26 12.67 4.41 10.00
CA ASN A 26 12.08 3.74 11.16
C ASN A 26 10.70 4.29 11.55
N SER A 27 10.33 5.48 11.08
CA SER A 27 9.06 6.17 11.39
C SER A 27 8.11 6.30 10.20
N LEU A 28 8.34 5.60 9.07
CA LEU A 28 7.48 5.78 7.90
C LEU A 28 6.01 5.45 8.19
N PHE A 29 5.72 4.41 8.96
CA PHE A 29 4.35 4.05 9.32
C PHE A 29 3.66 5.12 10.16
N GLU A 30 4.38 5.71 11.12
CA GLU A 30 3.85 6.81 11.93
C GLU A 30 3.51 8.02 11.07
N GLN A 31 4.40 8.39 10.14
CA GLN A 31 4.18 9.47 9.20
C GLN A 31 3.03 9.18 8.21
N PHE A 32 2.95 7.94 7.74
CA PHE A 32 1.92 7.48 6.80
C PHE A 32 0.52 7.58 7.42
N LEU A 33 0.38 7.20 8.69
CA LEU A 33 -0.88 7.20 9.44
C LEU A 33 -1.28 8.57 10.01
N LEU A 34 -0.48 9.62 9.80
CA LEU A 34 -0.86 10.97 10.22
C LEU A 34 -2.19 11.38 9.58
N PRO A 35 -3.16 11.92 10.35
CA PRO A 35 -4.45 12.34 9.80
C PRO A 35 -4.32 13.30 8.61
N ALA A 36 -3.34 14.21 8.66
CA ALA A 36 -3.06 15.14 7.57
C ALA A 36 -2.63 14.41 6.28
N ASN A 37 -1.81 13.36 6.39
CA ASN A 37 -1.36 12.57 5.25
C ASN A 37 -2.51 11.74 4.65
N LEU A 38 -3.34 11.10 5.50
CA LEU A 38 -4.52 10.36 5.05
C LEU A 38 -5.54 11.28 4.35
N GLN A 39 -5.75 12.49 4.86
CA GLN A 39 -6.60 13.49 4.21
C GLN A 39 -6.07 13.92 2.84
N LEU A 40 -4.75 14.09 2.70
CA LEU A 40 -4.13 14.41 1.42
C LEU A 40 -4.27 13.26 0.43
N ALA A 41 -3.98 12.04 0.86
CA ALA A 41 -4.17 10.83 0.05
C ALA A 41 -5.63 10.70 -0.42
N TRP A 42 -6.59 10.93 0.47
CA TRP A 42 -8.01 10.89 0.13
C TRP A 42 -8.40 11.94 -0.93
N LYS A 43 -7.85 13.16 -0.87
CA LYS A 43 -8.06 14.16 -1.94
C LYS A 43 -7.58 13.66 -3.30
N GLN A 44 -6.41 13.04 -3.36
CA GLN A 44 -5.86 12.52 -4.61
C GLN A 44 -6.71 11.35 -5.16
N VAL A 45 -7.12 10.43 -4.30
CA VAL A 45 -7.99 9.31 -4.67
C VAL A 45 -9.29 9.81 -5.31
N ARG A 46 -9.94 10.81 -4.71
CA ARG A 46 -11.14 11.44 -5.29
C ARG A 46 -10.87 12.13 -6.63
N ALA A 47 -9.70 12.75 -6.79
CA ALA A 47 -9.33 13.42 -8.04
C ALA A 47 -9.13 12.43 -9.19
N ASN A 48 -8.68 11.21 -8.90
CA ASN A 48 -8.43 10.18 -9.91
C ASN A 48 -9.71 9.62 -10.53
N LYS A 49 -10.87 9.72 -9.86
CA LYS A 49 -12.18 9.27 -10.37
C LYS A 49 -12.17 7.82 -10.91
N GLY A 50 -11.43 6.94 -10.23
CA GLY A 50 -11.32 5.54 -10.63
C GLY A 50 -12.65 4.78 -10.50
N ALA A 51 -12.80 3.71 -11.29
CA ALA A 51 -13.89 2.76 -11.12
C ALA A 51 -13.75 1.99 -9.80
N ALA A 52 -14.86 1.44 -9.31
CA ALA A 52 -14.87 0.57 -8.14
C ALA A 52 -13.98 -0.67 -8.34
N GLY A 53 -13.41 -1.16 -7.24
CA GLY A 53 -12.63 -2.39 -7.21
C GLY A 53 -13.51 -3.64 -7.24
N VAL A 54 -12.90 -4.79 -6.92
CA VAL A 54 -13.60 -6.09 -6.81
C VAL A 54 -14.67 -6.10 -5.71
N ASP A 55 -14.52 -5.20 -4.72
CA ASP A 55 -15.47 -4.97 -3.63
C ASP A 55 -16.70 -4.15 -4.06
N GLY A 56 -16.70 -3.57 -5.27
CA GLY A 56 -17.76 -2.71 -5.75
C GLY A 56 -17.87 -1.36 -5.03
N MET A 57 -16.89 -1.00 -4.18
CA MET A 57 -16.91 0.25 -3.42
C MET A 57 -16.58 1.44 -4.31
N THR A 58 -17.51 2.39 -4.43
CA THR A 58 -17.26 3.65 -5.14
C THR A 58 -16.66 4.70 -4.22
N ILE A 59 -16.03 5.72 -4.81
CA ILE A 59 -15.50 6.87 -4.09
C ILE A 59 -16.59 7.65 -3.35
N GLU A 60 -17.81 7.67 -3.90
CA GLU A 60 -18.97 8.34 -3.33
C GLU A 60 -19.55 7.56 -2.15
N ALA A 61 -19.52 6.23 -2.20
CA ALA A 61 -20.06 5.34 -1.16
C ALA A 61 -19.13 5.24 0.07
N PHE A 62 -17.81 5.26 -0.15
CA PHE A 62 -16.81 5.04 0.89
C PHE A 62 -16.97 5.92 2.16
N PRO A 63 -17.24 7.24 2.08
CA PRO A 63 -17.40 8.08 3.27
C PRO A 63 -18.61 7.74 4.14
N ALA A 64 -19.64 7.13 3.58
CA ALA A 64 -20.79 6.65 4.37
C ALA A 64 -20.42 5.34 5.07
N TRP A 65 -19.80 4.42 4.34
CA TRP A 65 -19.39 3.11 4.84
C TRP A 65 -18.36 3.18 5.97
N VAL A 66 -17.38 4.09 5.90
CA VAL A 66 -16.38 4.22 7.00
C VAL A 66 -16.98 4.79 8.29
N LYS A 67 -18.17 5.40 8.22
CA LYS A 67 -18.88 6.00 9.37
C LYS A 67 -19.97 5.08 9.92
N SER A 68 -20.25 3.98 9.26
CA SER A 68 -21.28 3.04 9.65
C SER A 68 -20.68 1.88 10.45
N ASP A 69 -21.55 1.04 11.01
CA ASP A 69 -21.16 -0.04 11.94
C ASP A 69 -20.32 -1.13 11.24
N GLU A 70 -20.36 -1.19 9.90
CA GLU A 70 -19.54 -2.08 9.08
C GLU A 70 -18.03 -1.86 9.32
N TRP A 71 -17.59 -0.65 9.66
CA TRP A 71 -16.19 -0.38 9.96
C TRP A 71 -15.69 -1.12 11.19
N ASP A 72 -16.57 -1.47 12.13
CA ASP A 72 -16.18 -2.21 13.33
C ASP A 72 -15.74 -3.64 12.99
N THR A 73 -16.27 -4.23 11.91
CA THR A 73 -15.87 -5.57 11.44
C THR A 73 -14.44 -5.64 10.88
N VAL A 74 -13.81 -4.49 10.63
CA VAL A 74 -12.44 -4.38 10.10
C VAL A 74 -11.40 -4.21 11.21
N LYS A 75 -11.84 -3.88 12.44
CA LYS A 75 -10.95 -3.58 13.56
C LYS A 75 -10.48 -4.82 14.33
N ASP A 76 -11.04 -6.00 14.02
CA ASP A 76 -10.66 -7.30 14.60
C ASP A 76 -9.44 -7.92 13.89
#